data_AF-A0A5P1US59-F1
#
_entry.id   AF-A0A5P1US59-F1
#
_cell.length_a   1.000
_cell.length_b   1.000
_cell.length_c   1.000
_cell.angle_alpha   90.00
_cell.angle_beta   90.00
_cell.angle_gamma   90.00
#
_symmetry.space_group_name_H-M   'P 1'
#
loop_
_entity.id
_entity.type
_entity.pdbx_description
1 polymer ?
#
loop_
_entity_poly.entity_id
_entity_poly.type
_entity_poly.pdbx_seq_one_letter_code
_entity_poly.pdbx_strand_id
1 'polypeptide(L)'
;MENVEPTNSPDSSVEKNKFLKTNLPLFIAAAILIGGSLMVGYTVGHRQGLTVVGYDADAEQLVDVVQKQKTALDSVNRSLNAAIQERDMAVSNADELFKAINQANAEKTQFQGMNAIYRDILKQRGGVSLTIQNLAIKSLPENAFEYQIDLVQVSPNKRRASGSVELRLIRNTEILDVPLEDKSFNFEDFERLTGRWTMPKGFTPQYIEVRLTGSGTPVIKRFSWQRGQPVELNSAFVSEIPQAEANAQ
;
A
#
# COMPACT_ATOMS: atom_id res chain seq x y z
N MET A 1 -121.93 73.84 -38.38
CA MET A 1 -121.18 75.11 -38.45
C MET A 1 -119.83 74.85 -37.78
N GLU A 2 -118.65 74.98 -38.35
CA GLU A 2 -118.16 75.31 -39.71
C GLU A 2 -116.61 75.15 -39.60
N ASN A 3 -116.01 74.26 -40.43
CA ASN A 3 -114.80 74.45 -41.27
C ASN A 3 -113.55 75.23 -40.73
N VAL A 4 -112.26 74.92 -40.96
CA VAL A 4 -111.48 74.29 -42.05
C VAL A 4 -110.08 73.80 -41.53
N GLU A 5 -109.49 72.82 -42.24
CA GLU A 5 -108.14 72.15 -42.21
C GLU A 5 -106.84 73.03 -42.31
N PRO A 6 -105.61 72.51 -42.59
CA PRO A 6 -104.71 71.50 -41.95
C PRO A 6 -103.22 71.98 -41.87
N THR A 7 -102.21 71.11 -41.59
CA THR A 7 -100.93 70.96 -42.37
C THR A 7 -99.97 69.87 -41.79
N ASN A 8 -99.76 68.82 -42.59
CA ASN A 8 -98.59 67.96 -42.92
C ASN A 8 -97.40 67.63 -41.96
N SER A 9 -97.07 66.33 -41.98
CA SER A 9 -95.88 65.57 -41.50
C SER A 9 -94.60 65.80 -42.37
N PRO A 10 -93.40 65.15 -42.19
CA PRO A 10 -93.18 63.69 -42.04
C PRO A 10 -91.99 63.16 -41.19
N ASP A 11 -91.99 61.83 -41.08
CA ASP A 11 -91.09 60.83 -40.47
C ASP A 11 -89.58 60.87 -40.79
N SER A 12 -88.77 60.24 -39.92
CA SER A 12 -87.87 59.13 -40.33
C SER A 12 -87.18 58.42 -39.16
N SER A 13 -87.23 57.09 -39.22
CA SER A 13 -86.44 56.13 -38.43
C SER A 13 -85.53 55.33 -39.37
N VAL A 14 -84.45 54.73 -38.83
CA VAL A 14 -83.55 53.67 -39.41
C VAL A 14 -82.10 54.15 -39.71
N GLU A 15 -81.14 53.92 -38.80
CA GLU A 15 -79.70 54.14 -39.13
C GLU A 15 -78.62 53.36 -38.31
N LYS A 16 -78.82 52.11 -37.88
CA LYS A 16 -77.74 51.34 -37.19
C LYS A 16 -77.12 50.16 -37.96
N ASN A 17 -77.73 49.68 -39.05
CA ASN A 17 -77.21 48.51 -39.80
C ASN A 17 -76.46 48.86 -41.10
N LYS A 18 -76.25 50.14 -41.41
CA LYS A 18 -75.61 50.58 -42.67
C LYS A 18 -74.10 50.84 -42.56
N PHE A 19 -73.58 51.19 -41.37
CA PHE A 19 -72.15 51.49 -41.16
C PHE A 19 -71.21 50.28 -41.30
N LEU A 20 -71.65 49.08 -40.88
CA LEU A 20 -70.85 47.85 -41.00
C LEU A 20 -70.77 47.31 -42.44
N LYS A 21 -71.78 47.61 -43.28
CA LYS A 21 -71.81 47.16 -44.68
C LYS A 21 -71.03 48.09 -45.62
N THR A 22 -70.93 49.38 -45.31
CA THR A 22 -70.19 50.36 -46.12
C THR A 22 -68.67 50.28 -45.92
N ASN A 23 -68.20 49.89 -44.73
CA ASN A 23 -66.75 49.89 -44.38
C ASN A 23 -66.09 48.50 -44.43
N LEU A 24 -66.83 47.46 -44.87
CA LEU A 24 -66.35 46.08 -45.01
C LEU A 24 -65.03 45.93 -45.82
N PRO A 25 -64.82 46.60 -46.97
CA PRO A 25 -63.57 46.44 -47.73
C PRO A 25 -62.35 47.00 -46.97
N LEU A 26 -62.54 47.99 -46.11
CA LEU A 26 -61.47 48.59 -45.32
C LEU A 26 -60.95 47.63 -44.24
N PHE A 27 -61.84 46.87 -43.60
CA PHE A 27 -61.46 45.84 -42.63
C PHE A 27 -60.74 44.67 -43.28
N ILE A 28 -61.15 44.27 -44.49
CA ILE A 28 -60.46 43.22 -45.26
C ILE A 28 -59.04 43.69 -45.64
N ALA A 29 -58.89 44.93 -46.10
CA ALA A 29 -57.59 45.50 -46.42
C ALA A 29 -56.66 45.58 -45.18
N ALA A 30 -57.20 45.97 -44.02
CA ALA A 30 -56.45 46.01 -42.77
C ALA A 30 -55.98 44.62 -42.31
N ALA A 31 -56.86 43.61 -42.43
CA ALA A 31 -56.50 42.23 -42.08
C ALA A 31 -55.38 41.67 -42.98
N ILE A 32 -55.42 41.97 -44.28
CA ILE A 32 -54.38 41.58 -45.23
C ILE A 32 -53.04 42.27 -44.91
N LEU A 33 -53.06 43.56 -44.57
CA LEU A 33 -51.85 44.30 -44.19
C LEU A 33 -51.19 43.77 -42.91
N ILE A 34 -52.00 43.48 -41.89
CA ILE A 34 -51.51 42.93 -40.62
C ILE A 34 -51.00 41.49 -40.83
N GLY A 35 -51.72 40.65 -41.57
CA GLY A 35 -51.27 39.29 -41.88
C GLY A 35 -49.98 39.28 -42.73
N GLY A 36 -49.89 40.15 -43.74
CA GLY A 36 -48.72 40.27 -44.61
C GLY A 36 -47.49 40.76 -43.85
N SER A 37 -47.62 41.78 -42.99
CA SER A 37 -46.51 42.30 -42.18
C SER A 37 -45.99 41.28 -41.16
N LEU A 38 -46.86 40.49 -40.53
CA LEU A 38 -46.45 39.41 -39.64
C LEU A 38 -45.72 38.30 -40.38
N MET A 39 -46.17 37.95 -41.59
CA MET A 39 -45.53 36.90 -42.40
C MET A 39 -44.17 37.35 -42.93
N VAL A 40 -44.04 38.59 -43.41
CA VAL A 40 -42.76 39.15 -43.87
C VAL A 40 -41.81 39.35 -42.68
N GLY A 41 -42.30 39.86 -41.55
CA GLY A 41 -41.52 40.00 -40.31
C GLY A 41 -41.02 38.66 -39.77
N TYR A 42 -41.86 37.63 -39.80
CA TYR A 42 -41.47 36.28 -39.40
C TYR A 42 -40.45 35.67 -40.37
N THR A 43 -40.67 35.79 -41.68
CA THR A 43 -39.74 35.18 -42.68
C THR A 43 -38.38 35.86 -42.72
N VAL A 44 -38.32 37.20 -42.61
CA VAL A 44 -37.06 37.94 -42.58
C VAL A 44 -36.36 37.77 -41.22
N GLY A 45 -37.10 37.86 -40.11
CA GLY A 45 -36.55 37.65 -38.76
C GLY A 45 -36.07 36.22 -38.52
N HIS A 46 -36.76 35.21 -39.07
CA HIS A 46 -36.35 33.81 -38.96
C HIS A 46 -35.12 33.50 -39.83
N ARG A 47 -35.03 34.09 -41.04
CA ARG A 47 -33.86 33.90 -41.92
C ARG A 47 -32.61 34.64 -41.43
N GLN A 48 -32.76 35.86 -40.89
CA GLN A 48 -31.65 36.59 -40.29
C GLN A 48 -31.27 36.03 -38.90
N GLY A 49 -32.25 35.53 -38.14
CA GLY A 49 -32.03 34.88 -36.86
C GLY A 49 -31.21 33.59 -36.99
N LEU A 50 -31.39 32.81 -38.05
CA LEU A 50 -30.61 31.58 -38.31
C LEU A 50 -29.21 31.82 -38.91
N THR A 51 -28.92 33.01 -39.43
CA THR A 51 -27.59 33.34 -39.98
C THR A 51 -26.65 33.97 -38.97
N VAL A 52 -27.14 34.34 -37.77
CA VAL A 52 -26.34 34.92 -36.68
C VAL A 52 -26.07 33.93 -35.54
N VAL A 53 -26.62 32.72 -35.58
CA VAL A 53 -26.27 31.65 -34.62
C VAL A 53 -25.24 30.74 -35.26
N GLY A 54 -23.98 30.83 -34.81
CA GLY A 54 -22.82 30.07 -35.30
C GLY A 54 -22.90 28.57 -35.00
N TYR A 55 -23.85 27.87 -35.62
CA TYR A 55 -24.13 26.46 -35.34
C TYR A 55 -23.14 25.48 -36.00
N ASP A 56 -22.42 25.89 -37.05
CA ASP A 56 -21.44 25.01 -37.73
C ASP A 56 -20.03 25.05 -37.12
N ALA A 57 -19.68 26.05 -36.31
CA ALA A 57 -18.39 26.09 -35.61
C ALA A 57 -18.44 25.40 -34.23
N ASP A 58 -19.59 25.44 -33.55
CA ASP A 58 -19.77 24.85 -32.22
C ASP A 58 -20.01 23.33 -32.26
N ALA A 59 -20.57 22.77 -33.34
CA ALA A 59 -20.84 21.33 -33.42
C ALA A 59 -19.57 20.49 -33.56
N GLU A 60 -18.60 20.92 -34.37
CA GLU A 60 -17.31 20.23 -34.54
C GLU A 60 -16.43 20.37 -33.29
N GLN A 61 -16.43 21.55 -32.67
CA GLN A 61 -15.71 21.82 -31.43
C GLN A 61 -16.32 21.07 -30.23
N LEU A 62 -17.65 20.90 -30.19
CA LEU A 62 -18.32 20.10 -29.17
C LEU A 62 -18.01 18.60 -29.32
N VAL A 63 -17.92 18.08 -30.56
CA VAL A 63 -17.50 16.69 -30.80
C VAL A 63 -16.05 16.45 -30.35
N ASP A 64 -15.13 17.38 -30.63
CA ASP A 64 -13.73 17.29 -30.16
C ASP A 64 -13.64 17.37 -28.62
N VAL A 65 -14.40 18.26 -27.97
CA VAL A 65 -14.47 18.34 -26.50
C VAL A 65 -15.07 17.08 -25.89
N VAL A 66 -16.15 16.54 -26.45
CA VAL A 66 -16.76 15.28 -25.98
C VAL A 66 -15.81 14.10 -26.19
N GLN A 67 -15.08 14.05 -27.31
CA GLN A 67 -14.10 13.00 -27.57
C GLN A 67 -12.90 13.09 -26.62
N LYS A 68 -12.42 14.30 -26.31
CA LYS A 68 -11.39 14.55 -25.30
C LYS A 68 -11.87 14.15 -23.91
N GLN A 69 -13.10 14.53 -23.53
CA GLN A 69 -13.71 14.14 -22.27
C GLN A 69 -13.89 12.62 -22.17
N LYS A 70 -14.31 11.95 -23.24
CA LYS A 70 -14.43 10.49 -23.31
C LYS A 70 -13.07 9.81 -23.13
N THR A 71 -12.03 10.30 -23.81
CA THR A 71 -10.67 9.77 -23.70
C THR A 71 -10.09 9.99 -22.31
N ALA A 72 -10.35 11.15 -21.69
CA ALA A 72 -9.94 11.45 -20.32
C ALA A 72 -10.72 10.60 -19.31
N LEU A 73 -12.02 10.36 -19.54
CA LEU A 73 -12.84 9.49 -18.69
C LEU A 73 -12.36 8.04 -18.77
N ASP A 74 -12.03 7.56 -19.97
CA ASP A 74 -11.46 6.23 -20.18
C ASP A 74 -10.10 6.08 -19.48
N SER A 75 -9.24 7.11 -19.54
CA SER A 75 -7.94 7.08 -18.86
C SER A 75 -8.09 7.10 -17.33
N VAL A 76 -8.98 7.94 -16.80
CA VAL A 76 -9.28 8.00 -15.36
C VAL A 76 -9.86 6.68 -14.88
N ASN A 77 -10.81 6.09 -15.63
CA ASN A 77 -11.41 4.81 -15.27
C ASN A 77 -10.35 3.68 -15.24
N ARG A 78 -9.43 3.66 -16.21
CA ARG A 78 -8.29 2.72 -16.19
C ARG A 78 -7.38 2.95 -14.99
N SER A 79 -7.02 4.20 -14.68
CA SER A 79 -6.19 4.51 -13.52
C SER A 79 -6.87 4.17 -12.19
N LEU A 80 -8.19 4.37 -12.10
CA LEU A 80 -8.97 4.03 -10.92
C LEU A 80 -9.01 2.51 -10.71
N ASN A 81 -9.26 1.75 -11.78
CA ASN A 81 -9.25 0.29 -11.69
C ASN A 81 -7.86 -0.25 -11.33
N ALA A 82 -6.79 0.34 -11.89
CA ALA A 82 -5.42 0.00 -11.49
C ALA A 82 -5.17 0.32 -10.01
N ALA A 83 -5.58 1.50 -9.53
CA ALA A 83 -5.43 1.90 -8.13
C ALA A 83 -6.24 1.02 -7.17
N ILE A 84 -7.45 0.61 -7.55
CA ILE A 84 -8.27 -0.34 -6.77
C ILE A 84 -7.56 -1.69 -6.71
N GLN A 85 -7.05 -2.19 -7.83
CA GLN A 85 -6.30 -3.44 -7.87
C GLN A 85 -5.03 -3.38 -7.00
N GLU A 86 -4.25 -2.31 -7.10
CA GLU A 86 -3.07 -2.09 -6.26
C GLU A 86 -3.42 -2.04 -4.77
N ARG A 87 -4.51 -1.33 -4.42
CA ARG A 87 -5.01 -1.29 -3.05
C ARG A 87 -5.42 -2.68 -2.57
N ASP A 88 -6.16 -3.42 -3.37
CA ASP A 88 -6.66 -4.74 -2.99
C ASP A 88 -5.51 -5.75 -2.81
N MET A 89 -4.48 -5.69 -3.66
CA MET A 89 -3.23 -6.44 -3.46
C MET A 89 -2.50 -6.02 -2.18
N ALA A 90 -2.41 -4.72 -1.90
CA ALA A 90 -1.77 -4.23 -0.69
C ALA A 90 -2.50 -4.69 0.58
N VAL A 91 -3.83 -4.69 0.57
CA VAL A 91 -4.66 -5.20 1.67
C VAL A 91 -4.47 -6.71 1.84
N SER A 92 -4.48 -7.48 0.75
CA SER A 92 -4.23 -8.93 0.80
C SER A 92 -2.84 -9.24 1.37
N ASN A 93 -1.80 -8.55 0.89
CA ASN A 93 -0.44 -8.72 1.39
C ASN A 93 -0.33 -8.36 2.89
N ALA A 94 -1.06 -7.34 3.34
CA ALA A 94 -1.09 -6.97 4.76
C ALA A 94 -1.77 -8.04 5.62
N ASP A 95 -2.86 -8.64 5.15
CA ASP A 95 -3.54 -9.75 5.85
C ASP A 95 -2.65 -11.01 5.92
N GLU A 96 -2.01 -11.36 4.82
CA GLU A 96 -1.03 -12.47 4.78
C GLU A 96 0.14 -12.23 5.73
N LEU A 97 0.70 -11.00 5.74
CA LEU A 97 1.78 -10.64 6.65
C LEU A 97 1.32 -10.73 8.11
N PHE A 98 0.10 -10.27 8.42
CA PHE A 98 -0.45 -10.36 9.76
C PHE A 98 -0.64 -11.82 10.21
N LYS A 99 -1.17 -12.68 9.33
CA LYS A 99 -1.27 -14.13 9.58
C LYS A 99 0.10 -14.76 9.80
N ALA A 100 1.09 -14.44 8.96
CA ALA A 100 2.45 -14.94 9.09
C ALA A 100 3.11 -14.51 10.40
N ILE A 101 2.91 -13.25 10.82
CA ILE A 101 3.42 -12.75 12.11
C ILE A 101 2.77 -13.48 13.28
N ASN A 102 1.45 -13.68 13.24
CA ASN A 102 0.75 -14.39 14.31
C ASN A 102 1.19 -15.85 14.41
N GLN A 103 1.35 -16.52 13.27
CA GLN A 103 1.88 -17.88 13.20
C GLN A 103 3.31 -17.96 13.77
N ALA A 104 4.20 -17.08 13.32
CA ALA A 104 5.58 -17.02 13.81
C ALA A 104 5.65 -16.75 15.32
N ASN A 105 4.75 -15.91 15.84
CA ASN A 105 4.65 -15.66 17.28
C ASN A 105 4.16 -16.89 18.05
N ALA A 106 3.16 -17.60 17.54
CA ALA A 106 2.66 -18.83 18.15
C ALA A 106 3.76 -19.91 18.20
N GLU A 107 4.46 -20.12 17.09
CA GLU A 107 5.60 -21.04 17.02
C GLU A 107 6.71 -20.64 17.99
N LYS A 108 7.07 -19.35 18.03
CA LYS A 108 8.06 -18.83 18.99
C LYS A 108 7.66 -19.14 20.43
N THR A 109 6.41 -18.92 20.82
CA THR A 109 5.91 -19.24 22.17
C THR A 109 6.01 -20.74 22.45
N GLN A 110 5.65 -21.59 21.49
CA GLN A 110 5.77 -23.04 21.62
C GLN A 110 7.24 -23.49 21.80
N PHE A 111 8.16 -22.97 20.98
CA PHE A 111 9.59 -23.27 21.10
C PHE A 111 10.17 -22.79 22.43
N GLN A 112 9.77 -21.62 22.91
CA GLN A 112 10.20 -21.10 24.21
C GLN A 112 9.71 -21.99 25.36
N GLY A 113 8.45 -22.44 25.32
CA GLY A 113 7.90 -23.37 26.29
C GLY A 113 8.64 -24.71 26.31
N MET A 114 8.89 -25.29 25.14
CA MET A 114 9.64 -26.53 25.00
C MET A 114 11.08 -26.40 25.53
N ASN A 115 11.76 -25.30 25.20
CA ASN A 115 13.11 -25.01 25.70
C ASN A 115 13.14 -24.80 27.22
N ALA A 116 12.09 -24.23 27.83
CA ALA A 116 11.99 -24.14 29.28
C ALA A 116 11.94 -25.53 29.93
N ILE A 117 11.08 -26.42 29.41
CA ILE A 117 10.96 -27.80 29.90
C ILE A 117 12.29 -28.54 29.75
N TYR A 118 12.94 -28.48 28.58
CA TYR A 118 14.24 -29.11 28.37
C TYR A 118 15.30 -28.60 29.36
N ARG A 119 15.34 -27.28 29.61
CA ARG A 119 16.26 -26.71 30.60
C ARG A 119 15.97 -27.21 32.01
N ASP A 120 14.71 -27.34 32.40
CA ASP A 120 14.36 -27.87 33.73
C ASP A 120 14.76 -29.34 33.89
N ILE A 121 14.57 -30.17 32.85
CA ILE A 121 15.07 -31.54 32.83
C ILE A 121 16.60 -31.55 32.95
N LEU A 122 17.31 -30.69 32.22
CA LEU A 122 18.77 -30.58 32.32
C LEU A 122 19.21 -30.15 33.73
N LYS A 123 18.52 -29.19 34.37
CA LYS A 123 18.81 -28.76 35.76
C LYS A 123 18.71 -29.93 36.72
N GLN A 124 17.67 -30.76 36.61
CA GLN A 124 17.49 -31.95 37.43
C GLN A 124 18.58 -33.01 37.21
N ARG A 125 19.16 -33.07 36.00
CA ARG A 125 20.22 -34.02 35.62
C ARG A 125 21.64 -33.50 35.88
N GLY A 126 21.80 -32.46 36.70
CA GLY A 126 23.12 -31.90 37.02
C GLY A 126 23.56 -30.73 36.13
N GLY A 127 22.72 -30.32 35.19
CA GLY A 127 22.88 -29.10 34.42
C GLY A 127 23.88 -29.21 33.26
N VAL A 128 24.21 -28.06 32.70
CA VAL A 128 25.22 -27.87 31.65
C VAL A 128 26.14 -26.75 32.11
N SER A 129 27.43 -27.06 32.27
CA SER A 129 28.44 -26.05 32.59
C SER A 129 28.54 -25.00 31.48
N LEU A 130 28.99 -23.79 31.84
CA LEU A 130 29.25 -22.72 30.88
C LEU A 130 30.01 -23.26 29.67
N THR A 131 29.48 -23.02 28.47
CA THR A 131 30.14 -23.41 27.23
C THR A 131 29.76 -22.48 26.08
N ILE A 132 30.57 -22.53 25.03
CA ILE A 132 30.29 -21.83 23.77
C ILE A 132 29.45 -22.79 22.93
N GLN A 133 28.17 -22.46 22.72
CA GLN A 133 27.27 -23.26 21.91
C GLN A 133 27.63 -23.12 20.43
N ASN A 134 27.82 -21.88 19.98
CA ASN A 134 28.04 -21.57 18.57
C ASN A 134 28.92 -20.33 18.41
N LEU A 135 29.65 -20.29 17.30
CA LEU A 135 30.41 -19.14 16.83
C LEU A 135 30.10 -18.96 15.33
N ALA A 136 29.52 -17.83 14.97
CA ALA A 136 29.30 -17.47 13.57
C ALA A 136 30.08 -16.20 13.24
N ILE A 137 30.75 -16.22 12.09
CA ILE A 137 31.47 -15.06 11.54
C ILE A 137 30.88 -14.72 10.18
N LYS A 138 30.41 -13.48 10.05
CA LYS A 138 29.88 -12.95 8.79
C LYS A 138 30.86 -11.92 8.22
N SER A 139 31.30 -12.14 6.98
CA SER A 139 32.11 -11.16 6.26
C SER A 139 31.25 -9.97 5.81
N LEU A 140 31.80 -8.78 6.00
CA LEU A 140 31.24 -7.51 5.54
C LEU A 140 32.18 -6.91 4.47
N PRO A 141 31.72 -5.89 3.70
CA PRO A 141 32.59 -5.12 2.83
C PRO A 141 33.78 -4.51 3.58
N GLU A 142 34.80 -4.07 2.84
CA GLU A 142 35.96 -3.35 3.40
C GLU A 142 36.78 -4.15 4.44
N ASN A 143 36.80 -5.50 4.33
CA ASN A 143 37.53 -6.37 5.25
C ASN A 143 37.06 -6.27 6.72
N ALA A 144 35.79 -5.90 6.90
CA ALA A 144 35.10 -5.94 8.18
C ALA A 144 34.41 -7.29 8.38
N PHE A 145 34.19 -7.65 9.64
CA PHE A 145 33.54 -8.90 10.03
C PHE A 145 32.60 -8.64 11.21
N GLU A 146 31.49 -9.37 11.24
CA GLU A 146 30.56 -9.42 12.37
C GLU A 146 30.66 -10.79 13.02
N TYR A 147 30.85 -10.84 14.33
CA TYR A 147 30.82 -12.09 15.09
C TYR A 147 29.48 -12.23 15.82
N GLN A 148 29.08 -13.48 16.00
CA GLN A 148 28.04 -13.88 16.93
C GLN A 148 28.56 -15.07 17.74
N ILE A 149 28.66 -14.89 19.05
CA ILE A 149 29.06 -15.92 20.01
C ILE A 149 27.83 -16.25 20.85
N ASP A 150 27.38 -17.49 20.79
CA ASP A 150 26.26 -17.98 21.59
C ASP A 150 26.81 -18.71 22.82
N LEU A 151 26.58 -18.13 24.00
CA LEU A 151 26.96 -18.68 25.29
C LEU A 151 25.77 -19.37 25.93
N VAL A 152 26.01 -20.53 26.55
CA VAL A 152 24.97 -21.29 27.24
C VAL A 152 25.49 -21.85 28.55
N GLN A 153 24.62 -21.84 29.56
CA GLN A 153 24.81 -22.51 30.83
C GLN A 153 23.43 -22.97 31.31
N VAL A 154 23.36 -24.13 31.93
CA VAL A 154 22.15 -24.57 32.64
C VAL A 154 22.57 -24.95 34.05
N SER A 155 22.43 -24.03 35.00
CA SER A 155 22.83 -24.28 36.39
C SER A 155 21.73 -25.01 37.16
N PRO A 156 22.01 -26.15 37.84
CA PRO A 156 21.05 -26.84 38.71
C PRO A 156 20.46 -25.93 39.79
N ASN A 157 21.28 -24.99 40.29
CA ASN A 157 20.94 -24.08 41.38
C ASN A 157 20.56 -22.68 40.90
N LYS A 158 20.22 -22.52 39.61
CA LYS A 158 19.90 -21.22 38.98
C LYS A 158 20.99 -20.15 39.20
N ARG A 159 22.26 -20.56 39.32
CA ARG A 159 23.37 -19.61 39.40
C ARG A 159 23.59 -18.97 38.04
N ARG A 160 23.82 -17.66 38.05
CA ARG A 160 24.22 -16.90 36.87
C ARG A 160 25.64 -17.26 36.46
N ALA A 161 25.85 -17.38 35.16
CA ALA A 161 27.18 -17.36 34.55
C ALA A 161 27.66 -15.91 34.52
N SER A 162 28.86 -15.64 35.04
CA SER A 162 29.48 -14.33 34.90
C SER A 162 30.98 -14.47 34.66
N GLY A 163 31.52 -13.53 33.88
CA GLY A 163 32.92 -13.56 33.49
C GLY A 163 33.23 -12.64 32.33
N SER A 164 34.32 -12.94 31.64
CA SER A 164 34.76 -12.25 30.44
C SER A 164 35.03 -13.20 29.28
N VAL A 165 34.82 -12.68 28.07
CA VAL A 165 35.11 -13.32 26.80
C VAL A 165 36.31 -12.66 26.14
N GLU A 166 37.16 -13.46 25.53
CA GLU A 166 38.21 -13.01 24.62
C GLU A 166 38.08 -13.75 23.30
N LEU A 167 38.24 -13.02 22.21
CA LEU A 167 38.26 -13.56 20.86
C LEU A 167 39.63 -13.34 20.23
N ARG A 168 40.26 -14.43 19.80
CA ARG A 168 41.63 -14.40 19.26
C ARG A 168 41.67 -15.04 17.88
N LEU A 169 42.34 -14.38 16.96
CA LEU A 169 42.62 -14.89 15.63
C LEU A 169 44.05 -15.40 15.60
N ILE A 170 44.25 -16.61 15.08
CA ILE A 170 45.53 -17.30 15.14
C ILE A 170 45.99 -17.61 13.72
N ARG A 171 47.24 -17.25 13.41
CA ARG A 171 47.94 -17.59 12.18
C ARG A 171 49.33 -18.11 12.55
N ASN A 172 49.58 -19.41 12.41
CA ASN A 172 50.82 -20.04 12.87
C ASN A 172 51.12 -19.70 14.35
N THR A 173 52.13 -18.87 14.62
CA THR A 173 52.50 -18.39 15.96
C THR A 173 52.00 -16.98 16.28
N GLU A 174 51.43 -16.28 15.30
CA GLU A 174 50.89 -14.94 15.49
C GLU A 174 49.46 -15.01 16.05
N ILE A 175 49.22 -14.22 17.08
CA ILE A 175 47.92 -14.10 17.75
C ILE A 175 47.49 -12.64 17.63
N LEU A 176 46.27 -12.44 17.13
CA LEU A 176 45.63 -11.13 17.05
C LEU A 176 44.38 -11.16 17.92
N ASP A 177 44.36 -10.31 18.95
CA ASP A 177 43.19 -10.15 19.80
C ASP A 177 42.15 -9.26 19.10
N VAL A 178 40.92 -9.76 18.99
CA VAL A 178 39.81 -9.01 18.41
C VAL A 178 39.21 -8.09 19.47
N PRO A 179 39.07 -6.78 19.19
CA PRO A 179 38.40 -5.88 20.11
C PRO A 179 36.92 -6.22 20.17
N LEU A 180 36.45 -6.61 21.36
CA LEU A 180 35.02 -6.82 21.64
C LEU A 180 34.44 -5.52 22.21
N GLU A 181 33.21 -5.21 21.83
CA GLU A 181 32.46 -4.05 22.36
C GLU A 181 32.17 -4.23 23.84
N ASP A 182 31.64 -5.41 24.21
CA ASP A 182 31.54 -5.87 25.58
C ASP A 182 32.36 -7.15 25.75
N LYS A 183 33.29 -7.10 26.68
CA LYS A 183 34.12 -8.26 27.05
C LYS A 183 33.49 -9.05 28.19
N SER A 184 32.47 -8.54 28.86
CA SER A 184 31.83 -9.17 30.00
C SER A 184 30.54 -9.88 29.59
N PHE A 185 30.17 -10.91 30.34
CA PHE A 185 28.88 -11.58 30.20
C PHE A 185 28.28 -11.83 31.58
N ASN A 186 26.95 -11.79 31.68
CA ASN A 186 26.24 -12.06 32.92
C ASN A 186 24.80 -12.54 32.66
N PHE A 187 24.61 -13.85 32.63
CA PHE A 187 23.34 -14.46 32.20
C PHE A 187 22.95 -15.68 33.04
N GLU A 188 21.68 -16.07 32.98
CA GLU A 188 21.18 -17.25 33.68
C GLU A 188 21.28 -18.52 32.84
N ASP A 189 20.72 -18.47 31.62
CA ASP A 189 20.62 -19.64 30.74
C ASP A 189 21.41 -19.46 29.42
N PHE A 190 21.26 -18.32 28.75
CA PHE A 190 21.96 -18.04 27.50
C PHE A 190 22.27 -16.54 27.36
N GLU A 191 23.31 -16.22 26.60
CA GLU A 191 23.63 -14.87 26.16
C GLU A 191 24.25 -14.91 24.77
N ARG A 192 23.86 -13.97 23.92
CA ARG A 192 24.43 -13.80 22.59
C ARG A 192 25.26 -12.54 22.57
N LEU A 193 26.55 -12.71 22.30
CA LEU A 193 27.49 -11.60 22.15
C LEU A 193 27.72 -11.34 20.67
N THR A 194 27.50 -10.10 20.25
CA THR A 194 27.69 -9.66 18.87
C THR A 194 28.56 -8.42 18.83
N GLY A 195 29.29 -8.25 17.74
CA GLY A 195 30.03 -7.04 17.50
C GLY A 195 30.76 -7.10 16.19
N ARG A 196 31.49 -6.03 15.89
CA ARG A 196 32.18 -5.88 14.62
C ARG A 196 33.66 -5.61 14.82
N TRP A 197 34.47 -6.08 13.89
CA TRP A 197 35.87 -5.72 13.82
C TRP A 197 36.34 -5.62 12.38
N THR A 198 37.39 -4.83 12.17
CA THR A 198 38.10 -4.74 10.89
C THR A 198 39.40 -5.53 10.97
N MET A 199 39.61 -6.42 10.01
CA MET A 199 40.81 -7.23 9.97
C MET A 199 42.01 -6.38 9.50
N PRO A 200 43.18 -6.43 10.17
CA PRO A 200 44.38 -5.76 9.70
C PRO A 200 44.78 -6.21 8.29
N LYS A 201 45.33 -5.28 7.50
CA LYS A 201 45.79 -5.61 6.13
C LYS A 201 46.87 -6.69 6.17
N GLY A 202 46.71 -7.71 5.33
CA GLY A 202 47.66 -8.81 5.21
C GLY A 202 47.59 -9.86 6.33
N PHE A 203 46.59 -9.81 7.22
CA PHE A 203 46.32 -10.87 8.19
C PHE A 203 45.24 -11.83 7.66
N THR A 204 45.55 -13.12 7.62
CA THR A 204 44.60 -14.17 7.21
C THR A 204 44.65 -15.26 8.28
N PRO A 205 43.64 -15.36 9.16
CA PRO A 205 43.65 -16.36 10.22
C PRO A 205 43.60 -17.77 9.65
N GLN A 206 44.14 -18.73 10.40
CA GLN A 206 43.90 -20.16 10.20
C GLN A 206 42.89 -20.69 11.23
N TYR A 207 42.81 -20.04 12.39
CA TYR A 207 41.87 -20.39 13.45
C TYR A 207 41.31 -19.14 14.12
N ILE A 208 40.14 -19.31 14.70
CA ILE A 208 39.54 -18.37 15.65
C ILE A 208 39.32 -19.11 16.96
N GLU A 209 39.70 -18.49 18.06
CA GLU A 209 39.64 -19.05 19.40
C GLU A 209 38.81 -18.14 20.30
N VAL A 210 37.83 -18.73 20.95
CA VAL A 210 37.00 -18.06 21.96
C VAL A 210 37.45 -18.57 23.32
N ARG A 211 37.80 -17.66 24.22
CA ARG A 211 38.12 -17.96 25.62
C ARG A 211 37.08 -17.33 26.53
N LEU A 212 36.52 -18.13 27.42
CA LEU A 212 35.69 -17.67 28.51
C LEU A 212 36.45 -17.82 29.82
N THR A 213 36.53 -16.75 30.59
CA THR A 213 37.11 -16.73 31.94
C THR A 213 36.04 -16.27 32.91
N GLY A 214 35.73 -17.10 33.91
CA GLY A 214 34.73 -16.79 34.93
C GLY A 214 35.13 -17.36 36.29
N SER A 215 34.15 -17.55 37.18
CA SER A 215 34.38 -18.13 38.51
C SER A 215 34.76 -19.62 38.51
N GLY A 216 34.70 -20.29 37.36
CA GLY A 216 35.03 -21.71 37.18
C GLY A 216 36.22 -21.96 36.25
N THR A 217 36.33 -23.18 35.75
CA THR A 217 37.37 -23.56 34.78
C THR A 217 37.22 -22.74 33.49
N PRO A 218 38.33 -22.14 32.98
CA PRO A 218 38.30 -21.45 31.71
C PRO A 218 37.84 -22.38 30.57
N VAL A 219 36.97 -21.87 29.71
CA VAL A 219 36.51 -22.61 28.53
C VAL A 219 37.21 -22.04 27.32
N ILE A 220 37.96 -22.88 26.61
CA ILE A 220 38.66 -22.48 25.39
C ILE A 220 38.14 -23.36 24.27
N LYS A 221 37.53 -22.76 23.24
CA LYS A 221 37.20 -23.47 21.99
C LYS A 221 37.86 -22.79 20.81
N ARG A 222 38.48 -23.61 19.97
CA ARG A 222 39.12 -23.20 18.73
C ARG A 222 38.34 -23.75 17.56
N PHE A 223 38.12 -22.91 16.57
CA PHE A 223 37.41 -23.23 15.34
C PHE A 223 38.35 -22.94 14.17
N SER A 224 38.31 -23.80 13.15
CA SER A 224 39.05 -23.57 11.92
C SER A 224 38.51 -22.32 11.22
N TRP A 225 39.41 -21.43 10.83
CA TRP A 225 39.12 -20.32 9.93
C TRP A 225 39.03 -20.85 8.50
N GLN A 226 38.10 -21.76 8.28
CA GLN A 226 37.55 -21.93 6.96
C GLN A 226 36.49 -20.85 6.84
N ARG A 227 36.42 -20.15 5.70
CA ARG A 227 35.27 -19.27 5.39
C ARG A 227 34.05 -20.14 5.63
N GLY A 228 33.40 -19.97 6.77
CA GLY A 228 32.33 -20.88 7.17
C GLY A 228 31.36 -20.88 6.01
N GLN A 229 31.05 -22.05 5.47
CA GLN A 229 29.80 -22.18 4.75
C GLN A 229 28.75 -21.54 5.66
N PRO A 230 27.85 -20.69 5.12
CA PRO A 230 26.75 -20.16 5.90
C PRO A 230 26.19 -21.31 6.72
N VAL A 231 25.96 -21.10 8.01
CA VAL A 231 25.00 -21.95 8.71
C VAL A 231 23.70 -21.67 7.97
N GLU A 232 23.43 -22.43 6.90
CA GLU A 232 22.07 -22.62 6.46
C GLU A 232 21.38 -23.08 7.72
N LEU A 233 20.53 -22.20 8.25
CA LEU A 233 19.50 -22.61 9.18
C LEU A 233 18.83 -23.76 8.44
N ASN A 234 19.14 -24.99 8.83
CA ASN A 234 18.44 -26.16 8.34
C ASN A 234 17.01 -26.02 8.85
N SER A 235 16.20 -25.24 8.14
CA SER A 235 14.75 -25.22 8.18
C SER A 235 14.18 -26.49 7.52
N ALA A 236 14.95 -27.59 7.55
CA ALA A 236 14.60 -28.89 7.02
C ALA A 236 13.43 -29.57 7.77
N PHE A 237 12.74 -28.85 8.67
CA PHE A 237 11.54 -29.33 9.36
C PHE A 237 10.23 -28.76 8.80
N VAL A 238 10.23 -28.13 7.62
CA VAL A 238 8.97 -27.69 6.96
C VAL A 238 8.59 -28.57 5.74
N SER A 239 9.32 -29.67 5.49
CA SER A 239 9.02 -30.56 4.36
C SER A 239 8.18 -31.80 4.71
N GLU A 240 7.75 -31.98 5.96
CA GLU A 240 6.78 -33.01 6.34
C GLU A 240 5.44 -32.38 6.74
N ILE A 241 4.82 -31.65 5.82
CA ILE A 241 3.37 -31.63 5.78
C ILE A 241 2.99 -32.74 4.80
N PRO A 242 2.43 -33.87 5.24
CA PRO A 242 1.90 -34.84 4.30
C PRO A 242 0.81 -34.14 3.49
N GLN A 243 1.02 -34.01 2.19
CA GLN A 243 -0.09 -33.72 1.30
C GLN A 243 -1.02 -34.92 1.38
N ALA A 244 -2.12 -34.76 2.09
CA ALA A 244 -3.23 -35.67 1.98
C ALA A 244 -3.69 -35.63 0.52
N GLU A 245 -3.45 -36.74 -0.20
CA GLU A 245 -4.09 -36.99 -1.48
C GLU A 245 -5.60 -36.83 -1.30
N ALA A 246 -6.17 -35.82 -1.95
CA ALA A 246 -7.61 -35.71 -2.10
C ALA A 246 -8.08 -36.79 -3.09
N ASN A 247 -8.25 -38.02 -2.59
CA ASN A 247 -9.09 -39.03 -3.23
C ASN A 247 -10.54 -38.82 -2.77
N ALA A 248 -11.39 -38.32 -3.66
CA ALA A 248 -12.84 -38.61 -3.76
C ALA A 248 -13.43 -37.72 -4.88
N GLN A 249 -13.70 -38.30 -6.06
CA GLN A 249 -15.02 -38.73 -6.57
C GLN A 249 -15.74 -37.66 -7.37
#